data_AF-A0A239ZBA0-F1
#
_entry.id   AF-A0A239ZBA0-F1
#
_cell.length_a   1.000
_cell.length_b   1.000
_cell.length_c   1.000
_cell.angle_alpha   90.00
_cell.angle_beta   90.00
_cell.angle_gamma   90.00
#
_symmetry.space_group_name_H-M   'P 1'
#
loop_
_entity.id
_entity.type
_entity.pdbx_description
1 polymer ?
#
loop_
_entity_poly.entity_id
_entity_poly.type
_entity_poly.pdbx_seq_one_letter_code
_entity_poly.pdbx_strand_id
1 'polypeptide(L)'
;MELLLSVISIVAYFFGYPTIAGIVGIIATILFVLLYSKQNKPYGVFVPWLIISILLNVLFVNYKPNFILSIGIVSSMSIWLTSVLVWLFSLVTNK
;
A
#
# COMPACT_ATOMS: atom_id res chain seq x y z
N MET A 1 7.34 8.98 -4.12
CA MET A 1 6.18 9.90 -4.14
C MET A 1 4.90 9.17 -3.71
N GLU A 2 4.65 7.99 -4.27
CA GLU A 2 3.66 7.01 -3.85
C GLU A 2 3.74 6.62 -2.37
N LEU A 3 4.95 6.47 -1.83
CA LEU A 3 5.14 6.11 -0.41
C LEU A 3 4.63 7.20 0.54
N LEU A 4 4.92 8.46 0.23
CA LEU A 4 4.43 9.62 0.98
C LEU A 4 2.90 9.68 0.94
N LEU A 5 2.30 9.49 -0.25
CA LEU A 5 0.84 9.45 -0.41
C LEU A 5 0.21 8.28 0.36
N SER A 6 0.88 7.13 0.42
CA SER A 6 0.42 5.99 1.23
C SER A 6 0.40 6.34 2.73
N VAL A 7 1.43 7.05 3.22
CA VAL A 7 1.49 7.50 4.62
C VAL A 7 0.40 8.53 4.90
N ILE A 8 0.19 9.49 4.01
CA ILE A 8 -0.89 10.49 4.14
C ILE A 8 -2.27 9.82 4.18
N SER A 9 -2.51 8.82 3.32
CA SER A 9 -3.75 8.03 3.31
C SER A 9 -3.98 7.34 4.66
N ILE A 10 -2.95 6.65 5.18
CA ILE A 10 -3.02 5.94 6.47
C ILE A 10 -3.29 6.93 7.62
N VAL A 11 -2.56 8.05 7.67
CA VAL A 11 -2.77 9.08 8.69
C VAL A 11 -4.18 9.66 8.61
N ALA A 12 -4.65 10.03 7.41
CA ALA A 12 -6.00 10.55 7.23
C ALA A 12 -7.09 9.58 7.72
N TYR A 13 -6.88 8.27 7.59
CA TYR A 13 -7.79 7.26 8.12
C TYR A 13 -7.85 7.28 9.65
N PHE A 14 -6.69 7.28 10.32
CA PHE A 14 -6.64 7.32 11.79
C PHE A 14 -7.16 8.65 12.38
N PHE A 15 -7.07 9.75 11.64
CA PHE A 15 -7.62 11.05 12.04
C PHE A 15 -9.13 11.22 11.73
N GLY A 16 -9.81 10.19 11.23
CA GLY A 16 -11.25 10.21 11.03
C GLY A 16 -11.71 10.84 9.71
N TYR A 17 -10.84 10.89 8.69
CA TYR A 17 -11.17 11.36 7.34
C TYR A 17 -11.22 10.21 6.32
N PRO A 18 -12.19 9.28 6.41
CA PRO A 18 -12.22 8.06 5.62
C PRO A 18 -12.29 8.32 4.11
N THR A 19 -13.12 9.26 3.65
CA THR A 19 -13.28 9.53 2.21
C THR A 19 -11.97 10.03 1.59
N ILE A 20 -11.29 10.95 2.27
CA ILE A 20 -10.00 11.50 1.82
C ILE A 20 -8.94 10.40 1.84
N ALA A 21 -8.91 9.61 2.90
CA ALA A 21 -7.99 8.49 3.04
C ALA A 21 -8.12 7.48 1.88
N GLY A 22 -9.35 7.10 1.52
CA GLY A 22 -9.62 6.20 0.40
C GLY A 22 -9.17 6.77 -0.95
N ILE A 23 -9.54 8.02 -1.25
CA ILE A 23 -9.17 8.68 -2.52
C ILE A 23 -7.66 8.81 -2.65
N VAL A 24 -6.98 9.32 -1.62
CA VAL A 24 -5.52 9.48 -1.62
C VAL A 24 -4.83 8.13 -1.75
N GLY A 25 -5.34 7.08 -1.10
CA GLY A 25 -4.80 5.73 -1.19
C GLY A 25 -4.93 5.13 -2.59
N ILE A 26 -6.05 5.38 -3.29
CA ILE A 26 -6.22 4.97 -4.68
C ILE A 26 -5.22 5.70 -5.59
N ILE A 27 -5.04 7.02 -5.42
CA ILE A 27 -4.05 7.79 -6.18
C ILE A 27 -2.65 7.24 -5.93
N ALA A 28 -2.30 6.94 -4.67
CA ALA A 28 -1.03 6.32 -4.31
C ALA A 28 -0.85 4.96 -5.02
N THR A 29 -1.91 4.16 -5.09
CA THR A 29 -1.91 2.85 -5.75
C THR A 29 -1.71 2.96 -7.25
N ILE A 30 -2.40 3.89 -7.91
CA ILE A 30 -2.22 4.13 -9.35
C ILE A 30 -0.79 4.56 -9.64
N LEU A 31 -0.24 5.50 -8.86
CA LEU A 31 1.15 5.93 -9.01
C LEU A 31 2.14 4.80 -8.76
N PHE A 32 1.90 3.98 -7.73
CA PHE A 32 2.72 2.80 -7.44
C PHE A 32 2.72 1.84 -8.63
N VAL A 33 1.56 1.49 -9.17
CA VAL A 33 1.48 0.61 -10.35
C VAL A 33 2.19 1.23 -11.55
N LEU A 34 1.98 2.51 -11.83
CA LEU A 34 2.62 3.20 -12.96
C LEU A 34 4.15 3.27 -12.85
N LEU A 35 4.68 3.50 -11.64
CA LEU A 35 6.12 3.61 -11.40
C LEU A 35 6.80 2.24 -11.45
N TYR A 36 6.25 1.25 -10.75
CA TYR A 36 6.86 -0.08 -10.66
C TYR A 36 6.66 -0.91 -11.93
N SER A 37 5.62 -0.65 -12.73
CA SER A 37 5.41 -1.33 -14.03
C SER A 37 6.49 -1.00 -15.06
N LYS A 38 7.25 0.10 -14.89
CA LYS A 38 8.32 0.49 -15.82
C LYS A 38 9.68 -0.12 -15.49
N GLN A 39 9.79 -0.88 -14.40
CA GLN A 39 11.05 -1.49 -13.98
C GLN A 39 11.33 -2.79 -14.75
N ASN A 40 12.61 -3.19 -14.84
CA ASN A 40 13.03 -4.41 -15.55
C ASN A 40 12.44 -5.71 -14.99
N LYS A 41 12.06 -5.74 -13.70
CA LYS A 41 11.48 -6.91 -13.02
C LYS A 41 10.31 -6.49 -12.12
N PRO A 42 9.17 -6.06 -12.70
CA PRO A 42 8.07 -5.46 -11.96
C PRO A 42 7.43 -6.47 -10.97
N TYR A 43 7.43 -7.75 -11.35
CA TYR A 43 6.88 -8.85 -10.54
C TYR A 43 7.57 -9.01 -9.18
N GLY A 44 8.85 -8.63 -9.05
CA GLY A 44 9.59 -8.74 -7.80
C GLY A 44 9.03 -7.86 -6.68
N VAL A 45 8.26 -6.83 -7.04
CA VAL A 45 7.62 -5.91 -6.09
C VAL A 45 6.10 -6.12 -6.09
N PHE A 46 5.49 -6.34 -7.25
CA PHE A 46 4.04 -6.54 -7.34
C PHE A 46 3.55 -7.80 -6.64
N VAL A 47 4.27 -8.91 -6.76
CA VAL A 47 3.83 -10.19 -6.16
C VAL A 47 3.81 -10.08 -4.63
N PRO A 48 4.88 -9.64 -3.94
CA PRO A 48 4.83 -9.39 -2.50
C PRO A 48 3.74 -8.40 -2.09
N TRP A 49 3.62 -7.28 -2.81
CA TRP A 49 2.60 -6.27 -2.52
C TRP A 49 1.17 -6.81 -2.61
N LEU A 50 0.88 -7.64 -3.62
CA LEU A 50 -0.43 -8.23 -3.85
C LEU A 50 -0.76 -9.29 -2.78
N ILE A 51 0.21 -10.10 -2.38
CA ILE A 51 0.07 -11.05 -1.26
C ILE A 51 -0.27 -10.30 0.04
N ILE A 52 0.47 -9.24 0.36
CA ILE A 52 0.23 -8.41 1.56
C ILE A 52 -1.15 -7.74 1.48
N SER A 53 -1.55 -7.25 0.31
CA SER A 53 -2.86 -6.64 0.08
C SER A 53 -3.99 -7.61 0.33
N ILE A 54 -3.90 -8.85 -0.15
CA ILE A 54 -4.92 -9.88 0.08
C ILE A 54 -5.01 -10.21 1.57
N LEU A 55 -3.87 -10.41 2.24
CA LEU A 55 -3.83 -10.72 3.67
C LEU A 55 -4.46 -9.61 4.51
N LEU A 56 -4.11 -8.36 4.24
CA LEU A 56 -4.70 -7.20 4.92
C LEU A 56 -6.19 -7.05 4.61
N ASN A 57 -6.62 -7.30 3.38
CA ASN A 57 -8.03 -7.23 3.02
C ASN A 57 -8.86 -8.23 3.84
N VAL A 58 -8.40 -9.47 3.99
CA VAL A 58 -9.05 -10.49 4.81
C VAL A 58 -9.21 -10.03 6.27
N LEU A 59 -8.21 -9.34 6.82
CA LEU A 59 -8.32 -8.77 8.18
C LEU A 59 -9.35 -7.62 8.23
N PHE A 60 -9.42 -6.80 7.18
CA PHE A 60 -10.33 -5.66 7.07
C PHE A 60 -11.78 -6.01 6.70
N VAL A 61 -12.06 -7.22 6.20
CA VAL A 61 -13.43 -7.70 5.91
C VAL A 61 -14.34 -7.60 7.14
N ASN A 62 -13.78 -7.72 8.35
CA ASN A 62 -14.53 -7.59 9.60
C ASN A 62 -14.97 -6.15 9.94
N TYR A 63 -14.40 -5.13 9.28
CA TYR A 63 -14.64 -3.72 9.60
C TYR A 63 -15.72 -3.04 8.76
N LYS A 64 -16.36 -3.74 7.81
CA LYS A 64 -17.32 -3.17 6.82
C LYS A 64 -16.92 -1.77 6.29
N PRO A 65 -15.66 -1.52 5.87
CA PRO A 65 -15.32 -0.23 5.28
C PRO A 65 -16.05 -0.05 3.94
N ASN A 66 -16.36 1.21 3.58
CA ASN A 66 -16.74 1.57 2.22
C ASN A 66 -15.73 0.98 1.23
N PHE A 67 -16.18 0.42 0.10
CA PHE A 67 -15.31 -0.27 -0.87
C PHE A 67 -14.07 0.54 -1.27
N ILE A 68 -14.27 1.84 -1.53
CA ILE A 68 -13.21 2.82 -1.86
C ILE A 68 -12.19 2.96 -0.72
N LEU A 69 -12.67 3.01 0.52
CA LEU A 69 -11.83 3.09 1.72
C LEU A 69 -11.03 1.81 1.91
N SER A 70 -11.68 0.66 1.74
CA SER A 70 -11.06 -0.67 1.84
C SER A 70 -9.87 -0.77 0.88
N ILE A 71 -10.10 -0.51 -0.40
CA ILE A 71 -9.07 -0.59 -1.42
C ILE A 71 -7.97 0.43 -1.15
N GLY A 72 -8.31 1.69 -0.89
CA GLY A 72 -7.32 2.75 -0.67
C GLY A 72 -6.40 2.46 0.52
N ILE A 73 -6.96 2.04 1.65
CA ILE A 73 -6.18 1.81 2.87
C ILE A 73 -5.40 0.51 2.83
N VAL A 74 -6.02 -0.58 2.39
CA VAL A 74 -5.32 -1.87 2.23
C VAL A 74 -4.15 -1.72 1.27
N SER A 75 -4.34 -1.04 0.15
CA SER A 75 -3.27 -0.81 -0.82
C SER A 75 -2.17 0.09 -0.25
N SER A 76 -2.53 1.15 0.49
CA SER A 76 -1.56 2.06 1.12
C SER A 76 -0.72 1.36 2.18
N MET A 77 -1.37 0.59 3.08
CA MET A 77 -0.68 -0.22 4.07
C MET A 77 0.24 -1.26 3.42
N SER A 78 -0.20 -1.87 2.33
CA SER A 78 0.60 -2.86 1.59
C SER A 78 1.81 -2.25 0.90
N ILE A 79 1.68 -1.06 0.30
CA ILE A 79 2.81 -0.31 -0.27
C ILE A 79 3.84 -0.05 0.83
N TRP A 80 3.38 0.47 1.97
CA TRP A 80 4.26 0.79 3.09
C TRP A 80 4.98 -0.44 3.65
N LEU A 81 4.25 -1.52 3.94
CA LEU A 81 4.82 -2.78 4.43
C LEU A 81 5.81 -3.39 3.44
N THR A 82 5.49 -3.41 2.14
CA THR A 82 6.40 -3.95 1.12
C THR A 82 7.70 -3.15 1.10
N SER A 83 7.63 -1.82 1.18
CA SER A 83 8.82 -0.99 1.22
C SER A 83 9.65 -1.18 2.49
N VAL A 84 9.01 -1.34 3.66
CA VAL A 84 9.71 -1.67 4.92
C VAL A 84 10.42 -3.02 4.80
N LEU A 85 9.77 -4.04 4.22
CA LEU A 85 10.37 -5.36 4.02
C LEU A 85 11.58 -5.29 3.08
N VAL A 86 11.46 -4.60 1.95
CA VAL A 86 12.58 -4.41 1.02
C VAL A 86 13.75 -3.71 1.71
N TRP A 87 13.47 -2.68 2.52
CA TRP A 87 14.49 -1.99 3.30
C TRP A 87 15.17 -2.92 4.31
N LEU A 88 14.40 -3.69 5.08
CA LEU A 88 14.95 -4.67 6.03
C LEU A 88 15.82 -5.73 5.33
N PHE A 89 15.37 -6.29 4.19
CA PHE A 89 16.16 -7.25 3.43
C PHE A 89 17.44 -6.63 2.86
N SER A 90 17.40 -5.36 2.44
CA SER A 90 18.60 -4.66 1.97
C SER A 90 19.64 -4.47 3.07
N LEU A 91 19.22 -4.32 4.34
CA LEU A 91 20.12 -4.24 5.48
C LEU A 91 20.75 -5.60 5.84
N VAL A 92 19.99 -6.68 5.69
CA VAL A 92 20.47 -8.05 5.96
C VAL A 92 21.43 -8.53 4.86
N THR A 93 21.16 -8.18 3.60
CA THR A 93 21.93 -8.67 2.44
C THR A 93 23.18 -7.82 2.13
N ASN A 94 23.29 -6.60 2.68
CA ASN A 94 24.51 -5.77 2.60
C ASN A 94 25.53 -6.07 3.71
N LYS A 95 25.37 -7.19 4.43
CA LYS A 95 26.43 -7.81 5.23
C LYS A 95 27.06 -8.95 4.44
#